data_AF-A0A3R7TCY8-F1
#
_entry.id   AF-A0A3R7TCY8-F1
#
_cell.length_a   1.000
_cell.length_b   1.000
_cell.length_c   1.000
_cell.angle_alpha   90.00
_cell.angle_beta   90.00
_cell.angle_gamma   90.00
#
_symmetry.space_group_name_H-M   'P 1'
#
loop_
_entity.id
_entity.type
_entity.pdbx_description
1 polymer ?
#
loop_
_entity_poly.entity_id
_entity_poly.type
_entity_poly.pdbx_seq_one_letter_code
_entity_poly.pdbx_strand_id
1 'polypeptide(L)'
;MDAKLETQVNEAIEFFPGRVKRDQWANQAKILLGEDVKLDEKALKQAEDLERISKNAESIDFATLGVATLDEKDDLQTIKGIGPFIAEKLYALGIYTFEQVGNMNSEIEEQVNKAIEFFPGRVKRDQWAKQAKKLHDEKK
;
A
#
# COMPACT_ATOMS: atom_id res chain seq x y z
N MET A 1 12.00 20.56 -26.34
CA MET A 1 11.80 20.63 -24.88
C MET A 1 13.19 20.70 -24.26
N ASP A 2 13.42 21.65 -23.36
CA ASP A 2 14.75 21.95 -22.79
C ASP A 2 15.13 20.91 -21.73
N ALA A 3 16.29 20.26 -21.89
CA ALA A 3 16.75 19.14 -21.05
C ALA A 3 16.79 19.49 -19.54
N LYS A 4 16.96 20.78 -19.22
CA LYS A 4 16.96 21.29 -17.85
C LYS A 4 15.58 21.23 -17.18
N LEU A 5 14.50 21.38 -17.95
CA LEU A 5 13.13 21.29 -17.45
C LEU A 5 12.78 19.83 -17.12
N GLU A 6 13.30 18.89 -17.92
CA GLU A 6 13.09 17.46 -17.75
C GLU A 6 13.79 16.92 -16.50
N THR A 7 15.01 17.38 -16.21
CA THR A 7 15.72 17.05 -14.96
C THR A 7 15.02 17.63 -13.73
N GLN A 8 14.57 18.90 -13.79
CA GLN A 8 13.85 19.51 -12.67
C GLN A 8 12.49 18.85 -12.39
N VAL A 9 11.79 18.42 -13.44
CA VAL A 9 10.56 17.65 -13.31
C VAL A 9 10.84 16.27 -12.73
N ASN A 10 11.93 15.59 -13.14
CA ASN A 10 12.32 14.30 -12.57
C ASN A 10 12.71 14.40 -11.10
N GLU A 11 13.52 15.39 -10.70
CA GLU A 11 13.87 15.61 -9.30
C GLU A 11 12.65 15.99 -8.45
N ALA A 12 11.71 16.79 -8.99
CA ALA A 12 10.45 17.11 -8.31
C ALA A 12 9.50 15.90 -8.18
N ILE A 13 9.63 14.92 -9.09
CA ILE A 13 8.87 13.65 -9.07
C ILE A 13 9.47 12.66 -8.05
N GLU A 14 10.76 12.75 -7.73
CA GLU A 14 11.42 11.90 -6.72
C GLU A 14 11.09 12.29 -5.27
N PHE A 15 10.59 13.51 -5.03
CA PHE A 15 10.41 14.05 -3.68
C PHE A 15 9.13 13.58 -2.95
N PHE A 16 8.23 12.85 -3.63
CA PHE A 16 7.04 12.23 -3.01
C PHE A 16 7.01 10.72 -3.32
N PRO A 17 7.36 9.84 -2.37
CA PRO A 17 7.35 8.41 -2.60
C PRO A 17 5.89 7.93 -2.73
N GLY A 18 5.45 7.63 -3.97
CA GLY A 18 4.12 7.09 -4.21
C GLY A 18 3.53 7.30 -5.61
N ARG A 19 3.95 8.31 -6.38
CA ARG A 19 3.40 8.54 -7.75
C ARG A 19 4.13 7.80 -8.89
N VAL A 20 5.29 7.21 -8.62
CA VAL A 20 6.11 6.45 -9.60
C VAL A 20 5.99 4.93 -9.41
N LYS A 21 5.05 4.42 -8.61
CA LYS A 21 4.59 3.01 -8.72
C LYS A 21 3.66 2.86 -9.93
N ARG A 22 4.28 3.17 -11.04
CA ARG A 22 3.74 3.49 -12.33
C ARG A 22 4.23 2.35 -13.23
N ASP A 23 3.69 1.15 -13.02
CA ASP A 23 3.56 0.22 -14.14
C ASP A 23 2.40 0.63 -15.06
N GLN A 24 1.70 1.72 -14.73
CA GLN A 24 0.57 2.27 -15.48
C GLN A 24 0.91 3.47 -16.39
N TRP A 25 2.04 4.18 -16.25
CA TRP A 25 2.40 5.21 -17.25
C TRP A 25 3.01 4.62 -18.49
N ALA A 26 3.72 3.51 -18.39
CA ALA A 26 4.16 2.79 -19.57
C ALA A 26 2.94 2.38 -20.40
N ASN A 27 1.87 1.93 -19.72
CA ASN A 27 0.60 1.61 -20.33
C ASN A 27 -0.14 2.85 -20.88
N GLN A 28 -0.16 3.96 -20.14
CA GLN A 28 -0.79 5.21 -20.57
C GLN A 28 -0.03 5.89 -21.73
N ALA A 29 1.30 5.77 -21.76
CA ALA A 29 2.17 6.19 -22.86
C ALA A 29 1.96 5.31 -24.09
N LYS A 30 1.80 3.98 -23.93
CA LYS A 30 1.47 3.06 -25.02
C LYS A 30 0.08 3.32 -25.63
N ILE A 31 -0.92 3.65 -24.79
CA ILE A 31 -2.25 4.10 -25.25
C ILE A 31 -2.14 5.40 -26.05
N LEU A 32 -1.37 6.39 -25.58
CA LEU A 32 -1.14 7.65 -26.30
C LEU A 32 -0.38 7.46 -27.63
N LEU A 33 0.42 6.40 -27.73
CA LEU A 33 1.15 6.01 -28.95
C LEU A 33 0.31 5.13 -29.90
N GLY A 34 -0.97 4.88 -29.58
CA GLY A 34 -1.89 4.15 -30.46
C GLY A 34 -1.66 2.63 -30.51
N GLU A 35 -0.94 2.08 -29.53
CA GLU A 35 -0.79 0.62 -29.37
C GLU A 35 -2.04 0.08 -28.67
N ASP A 36 -2.73 -0.90 -29.29
CA ASP A 36 -3.89 -1.61 -28.72
C ASP A 36 -3.47 -2.47 -27.51
N VAL A 37 -3.07 -1.82 -26.43
CA VAL A 37 -2.92 -2.47 -25.13
C VAL A 37 -4.34 -2.65 -24.61
N LYS A 38 -4.85 -3.88 -24.67
CA LYS A 38 -5.94 -4.30 -23.79
C LYS A 38 -5.42 -4.16 -22.36
N LEU A 39 -5.44 -2.95 -21.79
CA LEU A 39 -5.36 -2.78 -20.35
C LEU A 39 -6.50 -3.63 -19.81
N ASP A 40 -6.16 -4.70 -19.11
CA ASP A 40 -7.14 -5.47 -18.38
C ASP A 40 -7.95 -4.48 -17.53
N GLU A 41 -9.24 -4.34 -17.82
CA GLU A 41 -10.19 -3.49 -17.07
C GLU A 41 -10.05 -3.69 -15.56
N LYS A 42 -9.73 -4.93 -15.18
CA LYS A 42 -9.37 -5.36 -13.82
C LYS A 42 -8.17 -4.60 -13.24
N ALA A 43 -7.10 -4.40 -14.00
CA ALA A 43 -5.91 -3.69 -13.55
C ALA A 43 -6.17 -2.19 -13.35
N LEU A 44 -6.97 -1.59 -14.24
CA LEU A 44 -7.42 -0.21 -14.07
C LEU A 44 -8.27 -0.08 -12.80
N LYS A 45 -9.24 -0.99 -12.62
CA LYS A 45 -10.10 -0.99 -11.44
C LYS A 45 -9.31 -1.16 -10.14
N GLN A 46 -8.32 -2.04 -10.15
CA GLN A 46 -7.44 -2.27 -9.00
C GLN A 46 -6.61 -1.02 -8.67
N ALA A 47 -6.08 -0.31 -9.68
CA ALA A 47 -5.36 0.93 -9.46
C ALA A 47 -6.25 2.03 -8.86
N GLU A 48 -7.47 2.19 -9.37
CA GLU A 48 -8.46 3.11 -8.81
C GLU A 48 -8.81 2.77 -7.36
N ASP A 49 -8.98 1.48 -7.06
CA ASP A 49 -9.24 1.02 -5.71
C ASP A 49 -8.06 1.32 -4.79
N LEU A 50 -6.81 1.04 -5.19
CA LEU A 50 -5.64 1.37 -4.39
C LEU A 50 -5.47 2.88 -4.18
N GLU A 51 -5.79 3.71 -5.17
CA GLU A 51 -5.78 5.17 -5.01
C GLU A 51 -6.81 5.61 -3.95
N ARG A 52 -8.04 5.07 -4.00
CA ARG A 52 -9.06 5.36 -2.98
C ARG A 52 -8.62 4.89 -1.60
N ILE A 53 -8.07 3.69 -1.49
CA ILE A 53 -7.57 3.13 -0.22
C ILE A 53 -6.44 4.00 0.33
N SER A 54 -5.51 4.48 -0.50
CA SER A 54 -4.40 5.33 -0.03
C SER A 54 -4.88 6.62 0.67
N LYS A 55 -6.00 7.20 0.22
CA LYS A 55 -6.60 8.38 0.85
C LYS A 55 -7.17 8.07 2.24
N ASN A 56 -7.55 6.82 2.50
CA ASN A 56 -8.05 6.40 3.81
C ASN A 56 -6.94 6.31 4.87
N ALA A 57 -5.65 6.42 4.49
CA ALA A 57 -4.53 6.44 5.43
C ALA A 57 -4.62 7.58 6.46
N GLU A 58 -5.27 8.69 6.11
CA GLU A 58 -5.49 9.84 7.00
C GLU A 58 -6.31 9.48 8.25
N SER A 59 -7.07 8.39 8.21
CA SER A 59 -7.90 7.91 9.33
C SER A 59 -7.16 6.98 10.31
N ILE A 60 -5.87 6.73 10.07
CA ILE A 60 -5.07 5.74 10.81
C ILE A 60 -4.09 6.46 11.74
N ASP A 61 -4.04 6.03 13.00
CA ASP A 61 -3.07 6.56 13.97
C ASP A 61 -1.67 5.97 13.78
N PHE A 62 -0.86 6.63 12.94
CA PHE A 62 0.55 6.29 12.72
C PHE A 62 1.47 6.65 13.89
N ALA A 63 1.04 7.47 14.85
CA ALA A 63 1.84 7.73 16.04
C ALA A 63 1.93 6.47 16.91
N THR A 64 0.88 5.67 16.96
CA THR A 64 0.86 4.38 17.65
C THR A 64 1.43 3.24 16.80
N LEU A 65 1.10 3.18 15.51
CA LEU A 65 1.59 2.11 14.61
C LEU A 65 3.10 2.18 14.36
N GLY A 66 3.65 3.40 14.34
CA GLY A 66 4.97 3.66 13.80
C GLY A 66 4.96 3.87 12.28
N VAL A 67 6.06 4.40 11.77
CA VAL A 67 6.29 4.66 10.35
C VAL A 67 7.41 3.77 9.84
N ALA A 68 7.30 3.36 8.59
CA ALA A 68 8.32 2.58 7.89
C ALA A 68 8.38 3.01 6.43
N THR A 69 9.49 2.73 5.77
CA THR A 69 9.67 2.97 4.33
C THR A 69 9.54 1.68 3.54
N LEU A 70 9.46 1.81 2.21
CA LEU A 70 9.23 0.67 1.32
C LEU A 70 10.40 -0.33 1.31
N ASP A 71 11.61 0.13 1.59
CA ASP A 71 12.82 -0.70 1.72
C ASP A 71 12.80 -1.60 2.96
N GLU A 72 12.00 -1.24 3.98
CA GLU A 72 11.83 -2.04 5.20
C GLU A 72 10.70 -3.07 5.09
N LYS A 73 9.99 -3.09 3.95
CA LYS A 73 8.78 -3.86 3.73
C LYS A 73 8.95 -5.36 4.00
N ASP A 74 8.05 -5.87 4.83
CA ASP A 74 7.89 -7.30 5.09
C ASP A 74 6.87 -7.95 4.14
N ASP A 75 6.95 -9.27 4.00
CA ASP A 75 5.91 -10.05 3.31
C ASP A 75 4.71 -10.30 4.23
N LEU A 76 3.80 -9.33 4.26
CA LEU A 76 2.58 -9.36 5.08
C LEU A 76 1.67 -10.54 4.77
N GLN A 77 1.82 -11.19 3.59
CA GLN A 77 1.06 -12.39 3.24
C GLN A 77 1.41 -13.61 4.11
N THR A 78 2.52 -13.54 4.85
CA THR A 78 2.87 -14.54 5.87
C THR A 78 1.83 -14.59 7.00
N ILE A 79 1.10 -13.49 7.24
CA ILE A 79 0.04 -13.42 8.25
C ILE A 79 -1.23 -14.07 7.69
N LYS A 80 -1.75 -15.08 8.39
CA LYS A 80 -2.98 -15.77 7.97
C LYS A 80 -4.15 -14.80 7.95
N GLY A 81 -4.82 -14.74 6.81
CA GLY A 81 -5.94 -13.83 6.55
C GLY A 81 -5.56 -12.63 5.67
N ILE A 82 -4.26 -12.40 5.44
CA ILE A 82 -3.77 -11.38 4.50
C ILE A 82 -3.43 -12.06 3.17
N GLY A 83 -4.33 -11.94 2.20
CA GLY A 83 -4.06 -12.34 0.81
C GLY A 83 -3.31 -11.25 0.03
N PRO A 84 -2.88 -11.54 -1.22
CA PRO A 84 -2.09 -10.60 -2.04
C PRO A 84 -2.73 -9.21 -2.14
N PHE A 85 -4.04 -9.15 -2.41
CA PHE A 85 -4.77 -7.89 -2.56
C PHE A 85 -4.92 -7.10 -1.25
N ILE A 86 -5.02 -7.80 -0.12
CA ILE A 86 -5.07 -7.15 1.19
C ILE A 86 -3.70 -6.58 1.55
N ALA A 87 -2.62 -7.31 1.24
CA ALA A 87 -1.27 -6.80 1.41
C ALA A 87 -1.05 -5.51 0.59
N GLU A 88 -1.48 -5.48 -0.68
CA GLU A 88 -1.41 -4.28 -1.51
C GLU A 88 -2.15 -3.09 -0.91
N LYS A 89 -3.36 -3.31 -0.36
CA LYS A 89 -4.10 -2.26 0.32
C LYS A 89 -3.39 -1.75 1.57
N LEU A 90 -2.79 -2.62 2.36
CA LEU A 90 -1.98 -2.22 3.52
C LEU A 90 -0.76 -1.40 3.09
N TYR A 91 -0.08 -1.79 2.02
CA TYR A 91 1.03 -1.03 1.45
C TYR A 91 0.59 0.33 0.89
N ALA A 92 -0.61 0.42 0.32
CA ALA A 92 -1.20 1.68 -0.13
C ALA A 92 -1.55 2.61 1.04
N LEU A 93 -1.85 2.06 2.23
CA LEU A 93 -2.07 2.83 3.45
C LEU A 93 -0.77 3.30 4.11
N GLY A 94 0.40 2.77 3.74
CA GLY A 94 1.66 3.07 4.42
C GLY A 94 2.04 2.05 5.52
N ILE A 95 1.38 0.89 5.54
CA ILE A 95 1.68 -0.21 6.47
C ILE A 95 2.53 -1.24 5.72
N TYR A 96 3.82 -1.27 6.01
CA TYR A 96 4.82 -2.07 5.30
C TYR A 96 5.38 -3.23 6.10
N THR A 97 5.42 -3.13 7.44
CA THR A 97 6.20 -4.05 8.28
C THR A 97 5.33 -4.89 9.23
N PHE A 98 5.87 -6.01 9.69
CA PHE A 98 5.29 -6.81 10.76
C PHE A 98 5.25 -6.03 12.09
N GLU A 99 6.18 -5.11 12.32
CA GLU A 99 6.18 -4.25 13.50
C GLU A 99 4.93 -3.38 13.55
N GLN A 100 4.63 -2.67 12.45
CA GLN A 100 3.43 -1.84 12.35
C GLN A 100 2.18 -2.69 12.60
N VAL A 101 2.02 -3.82 11.89
CA VAL A 101 0.85 -4.68 12.10
C VAL A 101 0.79 -5.22 13.54
N GLY A 102 1.94 -5.53 14.14
CA GLY A 102 2.05 -6.00 15.53
C GLY A 102 1.71 -4.95 16.59
N ASN A 103 1.83 -3.67 16.25
CA ASN A 103 1.52 -2.53 17.12
C ASN A 103 0.03 -2.14 17.11
N MET A 104 -0.79 -2.75 16.25
CA MET A 104 -2.23 -2.47 16.22
C MET A 104 -2.90 -2.78 17.57
N ASN A 105 -3.52 -1.77 18.16
CA ASN A 105 -4.47 -1.94 19.26
C ASN A 105 -5.89 -2.15 18.70
N SER A 106 -6.88 -2.42 19.56
CA SER A 106 -8.26 -2.68 19.10
C SER A 106 -8.88 -1.54 18.29
N GLU A 107 -8.54 -0.29 18.57
CA GLU A 107 -9.05 0.86 17.81
C GLU A 107 -8.42 0.91 16.41
N ILE A 108 -7.11 0.72 16.33
CA ILE A 108 -6.37 0.71 15.05
C ILE A 108 -6.79 -0.50 14.20
N GLU A 109 -7.03 -1.66 14.81
CA GLU A 109 -7.59 -2.82 14.08
C GLU A 109 -8.90 -2.45 13.38
N GLU A 110 -9.77 -1.67 14.02
CA GLU A 110 -11.02 -1.19 13.42
C GLU A 110 -10.80 -0.12 12.35
N GLN A 111 -9.90 0.84 12.59
CA GLN A 111 -9.51 1.87 11.61
C GLN A 111 -8.98 1.21 10.34
N VAL A 112 -8.03 0.29 10.48
CA VAL A 112 -7.41 -0.44 9.37
C VAL A 112 -8.46 -1.26 8.64
N ASN A 113 -9.31 -2.03 9.35
CA ASN A 113 -10.35 -2.85 8.71
C ASN A 113 -11.31 -2.00 7.86
N LYS A 114 -11.68 -0.80 8.33
CA LYS A 114 -12.51 0.15 7.57
C LYS A 114 -11.73 0.73 6.38
N ALA A 115 -10.49 1.18 6.61
CA ALA A 115 -9.65 1.83 5.62
C ALA A 115 -9.33 0.92 4.42
N ILE A 116 -9.14 -0.39 4.64
CA ILE A 116 -8.92 -1.38 3.57
C ILE A 116 -10.23 -1.85 2.89
N GLU A 117 -11.39 -1.34 3.31
CA GLU A 117 -12.72 -1.76 2.80
C GLU A 117 -12.90 -3.30 2.85
N PHE A 118 -12.49 -3.93 3.95
CA PHE A 118 -12.61 -5.38 4.12
C PHE A 118 -13.82 -5.75 4.98
N PHE A 119 -14.20 -7.03 4.98
CA PHE A 119 -15.32 -7.50 5.78
C PHE A 119 -15.15 -7.06 7.25
N PRO A 120 -16.20 -6.52 7.90
CA PRO A 120 -16.09 -5.99 9.25
C PRO A 120 -15.48 -6.99 10.25
N GLY A 121 -14.54 -6.51 11.06
CA GLY A 121 -13.96 -7.26 12.18
C GLY A 121 -12.93 -8.35 11.82
N ARG A 122 -12.55 -8.48 10.54
CA ARG A 122 -11.62 -9.54 10.11
C ARG A 122 -10.22 -9.37 10.66
N VAL A 123 -9.69 -8.15 10.72
CA VAL A 123 -8.33 -7.88 11.25
C VAL A 123 -8.17 -8.47 12.65
N LYS A 124 -9.13 -8.17 13.53
CA LYS A 124 -9.18 -8.66 14.92
C LYS A 124 -9.48 -10.14 15.03
N ARG A 125 -10.49 -10.64 14.30
CA ARG A 125 -10.91 -12.06 14.32
C ARG A 125 -9.80 -12.98 13.86
N ASP A 126 -9.08 -12.59 12.80
CA ASP A 126 -7.98 -13.35 12.23
C ASP A 126 -6.65 -13.06 13.00
N GLN A 127 -6.70 -12.26 14.07
CA GLN A 127 -5.59 -12.00 15.00
C GLN A 127 -4.30 -11.49 14.34
N TRP A 128 -4.43 -10.56 13.39
CA TRP A 128 -3.27 -10.08 12.62
C TRP A 128 -2.17 -9.50 13.51
N ALA A 129 -2.53 -8.66 14.49
CA ALA A 129 -1.56 -8.05 15.40
C ALA A 129 -0.73 -9.10 16.16
N LYS A 130 -1.39 -10.14 16.67
CA LYS A 130 -0.72 -11.23 17.40
C LYS A 130 0.24 -12.01 16.49
N GLN A 131 -0.19 -12.32 15.27
CA GLN A 131 0.64 -13.04 14.30
C GLN A 131 1.85 -12.20 13.87
N ALA A 132 1.62 -10.93 13.55
CA ALA A 132 2.65 -10.00 13.11
C ALA A 132 3.71 -9.76 14.20
N LYS A 133 3.28 -9.60 15.45
CA LYS A 133 4.21 -9.47 16.59
C LYS A 133 5.16 -10.67 16.69
N LYS A 134 4.61 -11.88 16.53
CA LYS A 134 5.43 -13.11 16.53
C LYS A 134 6.44 -13.11 15.37
N LEU A 135 6.02 -12.74 14.16
CA LEU A 135 6.89 -12.68 12.99
C LEU A 135 7.98 -11.60 13.12
N HIS A 136 7.66 -10.45 13.70
CA HIS A 136 8.62 -9.40 13.99
C HIS A 136 9.69 -9.87 15.00
N ASP A 137 9.28 -10.57 16.05
CA ASP A 137 10.20 -11.10 17.07
C ASP A 137 11.10 -12.21 16.49
N GLU A 138 10.59 -13.06 15.59
CA GLU A 138 11.36 -14.11 14.90
C GLU A 138 12.36 -13.57 13.86
N LYS A 139 12.18 -12.32 13.40
CA LYS A 139 13.07 -11.63 12.44
C LYS A 139 14.33 -11.06 13.10
N LYS A 140 14.32 -10.83 14.43
CA LYS A 140 15.44 -10.27 15.20
C LYS A 140 16.51 -11.31 15.49
#